data_AF-A0A1R1X4U4-F1
#
_entry.id   AF-A0A1R1X4U4-F1
#
_cell.length_a   1.000
_cell.length_b   1.000
_cell.length_c   1.000
_cell.angle_alpha   90.00
_cell.angle_beta   90.00
_cell.angle_gamma   90.00
#
_symmetry.space_group_name_H-M   'P 1'
#
loop_
_entity.id
_entity.type
_entity.pdbx_description
1 polymer ?
#
loop_
_entity_poly.entity_id
_entity_poly.type
_entity_poly.pdbx_seq_one_letter_code
_entity_poly.pdbx_strand_id
1 'polypeptide(L)'
;MTEHTEHTDDQSIKHPYYPQDATINGYVVSSRSSVEILVSLALMVLAVLISAFVIITRTNSSRKTQARGIKLGPLSFADKFAVYWFSVCVFIHLVIEGYFVYFNKDLASRSNLLSDVWREYALSDSRYLTSDPFTVIMEAITAVFDTAMSLLVVYGISNNSSFRHIAQICCSLAQLYGNVIYLTTNYFENFKFTHPDPYYFWFYFVFMNSFWIFFPIYFFFSSWYQLSNSVSISNHVVYSSPKNKKSI
;
A
#
# COMPACT_ATOMS: atom_id res chain seq x y z
N MET A 1 -48.04 37.35 -14.38
CA MET A 1 -46.67 37.37 -13.83
C MET A 1 -46.29 35.92 -13.59
N THR A 2 -45.82 35.25 -14.65
CA THR A 2 -45.43 33.84 -14.65
C THR A 2 -43.98 33.76 -14.23
N GLU A 3 -43.74 33.19 -13.05
CA GLU A 3 -42.43 32.83 -12.54
C GLU A 3 -41.85 31.73 -13.44
N HIS A 4 -40.85 32.10 -14.26
CA HIS A 4 -39.98 31.14 -14.91
C HIS A 4 -39.02 30.61 -13.85
N THR A 5 -39.34 29.46 -13.26
CA THR A 5 -38.34 28.63 -12.60
C THR A 5 -37.39 28.11 -13.67
N GLU A 6 -36.21 28.73 -13.77
CA GLU A 6 -35.05 28.17 -14.46
C GLU A 6 -34.68 26.85 -13.78
N HIS A 7 -35.16 25.74 -14.35
CA HIS A 7 -34.50 24.47 -14.16
C HIS A 7 -33.15 24.59 -14.88
N THR A 8 -32.10 24.92 -14.14
CA THR A 8 -30.74 24.61 -14.58
C THR A 8 -30.66 23.10 -14.69
N ASP A 9 -30.85 22.57 -15.90
CA ASP A 9 -30.42 21.23 -16.25
C ASP A 9 -28.92 21.16 -15.96
N ASP A 10 -28.56 20.61 -14.80
CA ASP A 10 -27.21 20.17 -14.51
C ASP A 10 -26.93 19.04 -15.49
N GLN A 11 -26.41 19.38 -16.68
CA GLN A 11 -26.00 18.40 -17.67
C GLN A 11 -24.86 17.58 -17.06
N SER A 12 -25.21 16.51 -16.35
CA SER A 12 -24.26 15.57 -15.80
C SER A 12 -23.42 15.03 -16.96
N ILE A 13 -22.15 15.41 -16.99
CA ILE A 13 -21.21 14.93 -18.01
C ILE A 13 -21.19 13.40 -17.94
N LYS A 14 -21.45 12.74 -19.08
CA LYS A 14 -21.35 11.27 -19.16
C LYS A 14 -19.94 10.83 -18.79
N HIS A 15 -19.84 9.84 -17.92
CA HIS A 15 -18.58 9.30 -17.43
C HIS A 15 -18.32 7.87 -17.95
N PRO A 16 -17.07 7.41 -18.04
CA PRO A 16 -16.75 6.07 -18.54
C PRO A 16 -16.99 4.95 -17.51
N TYR A 17 -17.23 5.28 -16.25
CA TYR A 17 -17.30 4.32 -15.14
C TYR A 17 -18.59 3.49 -15.13
N TYR A 18 -18.53 2.34 -14.44
CA TYR A 18 -19.64 1.42 -14.31
C TYR A 18 -20.14 1.32 -12.86
N PRO A 19 -21.45 1.22 -12.62
CA PRO A 19 -22.51 1.23 -13.64
C PRO A 19 -22.69 2.62 -14.27
N GLN A 20 -23.12 2.65 -15.53
CA GLN A 20 -23.18 3.89 -16.34
C GLN A 20 -24.23 4.91 -15.88
N ASP A 21 -25.17 4.47 -15.04
CA ASP A 21 -26.21 5.29 -14.41
C ASP A 21 -25.82 5.78 -13.01
N ALA A 22 -24.60 5.48 -12.54
CA ALA A 22 -24.09 6.00 -11.28
C ALA A 22 -24.05 7.55 -11.30
N THR A 23 -24.35 8.16 -10.17
CA THR A 23 -24.17 9.61 -10.01
C THR A 23 -22.77 9.90 -9.47
N ILE A 24 -21.92 10.51 -10.29
CA ILE A 24 -20.58 10.98 -9.87
C ILE A 24 -20.60 12.51 -9.83
N ASN A 25 -20.84 13.04 -8.63
CA ASN A 25 -21.02 14.48 -8.42
C ASN A 25 -19.78 15.27 -8.85
N GLY A 26 -19.99 16.29 -9.69
CA GLY A 26 -18.94 17.18 -10.16
C GLY A 26 -17.88 16.49 -11.03
N TYR A 27 -18.19 15.35 -11.67
CA TYR A 27 -17.24 14.67 -12.54
C TYR A 27 -16.64 15.59 -13.60
N VAL A 28 -15.31 15.64 -13.64
CA VAL A 28 -14.55 16.28 -14.72
C VAL A 28 -13.68 15.25 -15.43
N VAL A 29 -13.58 15.39 -16.76
CA VAL A 29 -12.71 14.56 -17.59
C VAL A 29 -11.25 14.96 -17.34
N SER A 30 -10.38 13.98 -17.14
CA SER A 30 -8.94 14.20 -17.00
C SER A 30 -8.38 14.91 -18.24
N SER A 31 -7.60 15.96 -18.03
CA SER A 31 -6.91 16.65 -19.14
C SER A 31 -5.66 15.91 -19.62
N ARG A 32 -5.15 14.97 -18.82
CA ARG A 32 -4.04 14.08 -19.13
C ARG A 32 -4.57 12.77 -19.72
N SER A 33 -3.85 12.24 -20.70
CA SER A 33 -4.05 10.88 -21.19
C SER A 33 -3.63 9.84 -20.15
N SER A 34 -4.17 8.61 -20.24
CA SER A 34 -3.79 7.50 -19.37
C SER A 34 -2.29 7.22 -19.39
N VAL A 35 -1.62 7.37 -20.54
CA VAL A 35 -0.17 7.19 -20.67
C VAL A 35 0.59 8.24 -19.85
N GLU A 36 0.20 9.52 -19.92
CA GLU A 36 0.82 10.58 -19.13
C GLU A 36 0.63 10.35 -17.63
N ILE A 37 -0.56 9.88 -17.22
CA ILE A 37 -0.88 9.55 -15.84
C ILE A 37 0.02 8.41 -15.34
N LEU A 38 0.10 7.31 -16.09
CA LEU A 38 0.91 6.14 -15.74
C LEU A 38 2.41 6.45 -15.71
N VAL A 39 2.91 7.22 -16.68
CA VAL A 39 4.32 7.68 -16.68
C VAL A 39 4.60 8.55 -15.46
N SER A 40 3.69 9.46 -15.12
CA SER A 40 3.84 10.32 -13.94
C SER A 40 3.88 9.49 -12.65
N LEU A 41 2.99 8.50 -12.51
CA LEU A 41 3.02 7.56 -11.38
C LEU A 41 4.32 6.76 -11.32
N ALA A 42 4.79 6.25 -12.45
CA ALA A 42 6.05 5.51 -12.53
C ALA A 42 7.26 6.37 -12.12
N LEU A 43 7.29 7.66 -12.50
CA LEU A 43 8.34 8.59 -12.09
C LEU A 43 8.30 8.88 -10.58
N MET A 44 7.11 9.02 -9.99
CA MET A 44 6.97 9.15 -8.53
C MET A 44 7.48 7.91 -7.80
N VAL A 45 7.11 6.71 -8.25
CA VAL A 45 7.61 5.45 -7.69
C VAL A 45 9.13 5.35 -7.85
N LEU A 46 9.68 5.73 -9.01
CA LEU A 46 11.12 5.76 -9.23
C LEU A 46 11.85 6.67 -8.24
N ALA A 47 11.30 7.86 -7.95
CA ALA A 47 11.87 8.77 -6.94
C ALA A 47 11.87 8.13 -5.53
N VAL A 48 10.83 7.38 -5.19
CA VAL A 48 10.76 6.61 -3.92
C VAL A 48 11.82 5.50 -3.90
N LEU A 49 12.00 4.78 -5.01
CA LEU A 49 13.04 3.74 -5.12
C LEU A 49 14.45 4.33 -5.01
N ILE A 50 14.72 5.49 -5.60
CA ILE A 50 15.98 6.21 -5.44
C ILE A 50 16.20 6.58 -3.96
N SER A 51 15.15 7.08 -3.29
CA SER A 51 15.21 7.40 -1.87
C SER A 51 15.50 6.17 -1.00
N ALA A 52 14.86 5.03 -1.29
CA ALA A 52 15.14 3.75 -0.64
C ALA A 52 16.58 3.27 -0.87
N PHE A 53 17.13 3.44 -2.08
CA PHE A 53 18.53 3.15 -2.37
C PHE A 53 19.49 4.02 -1.53
N VAL A 54 19.18 5.31 -1.37
CA VAL A 54 19.96 6.22 -0.51
C VAL A 54 19.89 5.75 0.96
N ILE A 55 18.71 5.36 1.45
CA ILE A 55 18.53 4.80 2.80
C ILE A 55 19.40 3.55 2.97
N ILE A 56 19.33 2.59 2.05
CA ILE A 56 20.14 1.36 2.08
C ILE A 56 21.65 1.68 2.12
N THR A 57 22.10 2.61 1.28
CA THR A 57 23.52 3.00 1.18
C THR A 57 24.01 3.66 2.45
N ARG A 58 23.22 4.55 3.05
CA ARG A 58 23.52 5.19 4.33
C ARG A 58 23.53 4.18 5.47
N THR A 59 22.55 3.29 5.52
CA THR A 59 22.47 2.22 6.53
C THR A 59 23.70 1.30 6.44
N ASN A 60 24.09 0.85 5.25
CA ASN A 60 25.28 0.01 5.08
C ASN A 60 26.58 0.72 5.49
N SER A 61 26.70 2.01 5.14
CA SER A 61 27.84 2.83 5.56
C SER A 61 27.91 2.97 7.07
N SER A 62 26.78 3.27 7.72
CA SER A 62 26.68 3.38 9.19
C SER A 62 27.02 2.07 9.90
N ARG A 63 26.50 0.94 9.42
CA ARG A 63 26.80 -0.40 9.96
C ARG A 63 28.27 -0.78 9.88
N LYS A 64 28.98 -0.32 8.84
CA LYS A 64 30.43 -0.52 8.67
C LYS A 64 31.27 0.31 9.64
N THR A 65 30.82 1.53 9.96
CA THR A 65 31.55 2.48 10.82
C THR A 65 31.15 2.40 12.30
N GLN A 66 30.13 1.62 12.64
CA GLN A 66 29.62 1.48 14.01
C GLN A 66 30.71 0.95 14.96
N ALA A 67 31.18 1.82 15.85
CA ALA A 67 32.29 1.58 16.77
C ALA A 67 31.94 0.70 17.99
N ARG A 68 30.70 0.18 18.11
CA ARG A 68 30.21 -0.57 19.29
C ARG A 68 30.69 -2.03 19.36
N GLY A 69 31.92 -2.32 18.95
CA GLY A 69 32.58 -3.63 19.14
C GLY A 69 32.14 -4.77 18.22
N ILE A 70 30.95 -4.73 17.62
CA ILE A 70 30.47 -5.71 16.63
C ILE A 70 30.26 -4.99 15.30
N LYS A 71 31.16 -5.21 14.33
CA LYS A 71 30.99 -4.72 12.95
C LYS A 71 29.87 -5.52 12.28
N LEU A 72 28.76 -4.86 11.97
CA LEU A 72 27.68 -5.48 11.22
C LEU A 72 28.01 -5.49 9.73
N GLY A 73 27.73 -6.60 9.06
CA GLY A 73 27.82 -6.70 7.61
C GLY A 73 26.78 -5.81 6.90
N PRO A 74 26.86 -5.71 5.56
CA PRO A 74 25.82 -5.03 4.79
C PRO A 74 24.46 -5.69 4.99
N LEU A 75 23.39 -4.94 4.74
CA LEU A 75 22.03 -5.46 4.67
C LEU A 75 21.96 -6.67 3.73
N SER A 76 21.22 -7.69 4.17
CA SER A 76 20.94 -8.86 3.35
C SER A 76 20.11 -8.47 2.12
N PHE A 77 20.04 -9.35 1.13
CA PHE A 77 19.15 -9.13 -0.02
C PHE A 77 17.69 -8.94 0.42
N ALA A 78 17.21 -9.78 1.34
CA ALA A 78 15.86 -9.70 1.87
C ALA A 78 15.59 -8.37 2.59
N ASP A 79 16.55 -7.86 3.38
CA ASP A 79 16.37 -6.57 4.07
C ASP A 79 16.39 -5.40 3.09
N LYS A 80 17.22 -5.44 2.05
CA LYS A 80 17.19 -4.43 0.98
C LYS A 80 15.86 -4.44 0.25
N PHE A 81 15.37 -5.63 -0.11
CA PHE A 81 14.09 -5.79 -0.76
C PHE A 81 12.94 -5.28 0.12
N ALA A 82 12.96 -5.58 1.43
CA ALA A 82 12.00 -5.02 2.38
C ALA A 82 12.07 -3.48 2.42
N VAL A 83 13.26 -2.87 2.45
CA VAL A 83 13.37 -1.40 2.42
C VAL A 83 12.77 -0.81 1.15
N TYR A 84 13.00 -1.41 -0.03
CA TYR A 84 12.35 -0.96 -1.26
C TYR A 84 10.83 -1.09 -1.20
N TRP A 85 10.32 -2.30 -0.91
CA TRP A 85 8.89 -2.57 -0.87
C TRP A 85 8.16 -1.68 0.12
N PHE A 86 8.60 -1.65 1.38
CA PHE A 86 7.92 -0.86 2.41
C PHE A 86 8.10 0.64 2.19
N SER A 87 9.13 1.12 1.50
CA SER A 87 9.19 2.53 1.08
C SER A 87 8.12 2.85 0.02
N VAL A 88 7.90 1.95 -0.94
CA VAL A 88 6.80 2.06 -1.91
C VAL A 88 5.45 1.99 -1.21
N CYS A 89 5.25 1.08 -0.24
CA CYS A 89 4.04 1.03 0.58
C CYS A 89 3.80 2.35 1.31
N VAL A 90 4.82 2.96 1.94
CA VAL A 90 4.66 4.27 2.58
C VAL A 90 4.17 5.31 1.57
N PHE A 91 4.74 5.34 0.37
CA PHE A 91 4.28 6.28 -0.65
C PHE A 91 2.83 6.02 -1.08
N ILE A 92 2.47 4.78 -1.40
CA ILE A 92 1.11 4.45 -1.86
C ILE A 92 0.09 4.73 -0.76
N HIS A 93 0.28 4.17 0.44
CA HIS A 93 -0.70 4.30 1.52
C HIS A 93 -0.80 5.75 2.03
N LEU A 94 0.33 6.44 2.23
CA LEU A 94 0.29 7.80 2.78
C LEU A 94 -0.13 8.83 1.72
N VAL A 95 0.44 8.76 0.52
CA VAL A 95 0.28 9.82 -0.48
C VAL A 95 -0.88 9.53 -1.42
N ILE A 96 -1.01 8.31 -1.94
CA ILE A 96 -2.04 7.97 -2.93
C ILE A 96 -3.37 7.70 -2.21
N GLU A 97 -3.40 6.73 -1.30
CA GLU A 97 -4.61 6.35 -0.55
C GLU A 97 -5.01 7.44 0.45
N GLY A 98 -4.06 8.03 1.17
CA GLY A 98 -4.32 9.19 2.03
C GLY A 98 -4.94 10.37 1.28
N TYR A 99 -4.54 10.61 0.02
CA TYR A 99 -5.18 11.62 -0.83
C TYR A 99 -6.62 11.27 -1.16
N PHE A 100 -6.90 10.02 -1.55
CA PHE A 100 -8.26 9.55 -1.78
C PHE A 100 -9.11 9.70 -0.53
N VAL A 101 -8.64 9.22 0.62
CA VAL A 101 -9.39 9.27 1.88
C VAL A 101 -9.71 10.72 2.25
N TYR A 102 -8.77 11.64 2.09
CA TYR A 102 -9.00 13.05 2.44
C TYR A 102 -9.96 13.75 1.47
N PHE A 103 -9.89 13.42 0.17
CA PHE A 103 -10.65 14.10 -0.89
C PHE A 103 -11.78 13.27 -1.50
N ASN A 104 -12.18 12.13 -0.93
CA ASN A 104 -13.13 11.20 -1.56
C ASN A 104 -14.42 11.87 -2.05
N LYS A 105 -14.94 12.84 -1.28
CA LYS A 105 -16.20 13.55 -1.57
C LYS A 105 -16.14 14.49 -2.78
N ASP A 106 -14.97 15.04 -3.09
CA ASP A 106 -14.78 15.99 -4.18
C ASP A 106 -13.74 15.53 -5.21
N LEU A 107 -13.22 14.30 -5.09
CA LEU A 107 -12.17 13.71 -5.93
C LEU A 107 -12.49 13.82 -7.42
N ALA A 108 -13.74 13.52 -7.79
CA ALA A 108 -14.20 13.52 -9.17
C ALA A 108 -14.13 14.91 -9.84
N SER A 109 -14.25 15.99 -9.04
CA SER A 109 -14.23 17.39 -9.49
C SER A 109 -12.85 18.04 -9.52
N ARG A 110 -11.84 17.37 -8.95
CA ARG A 110 -10.49 17.91 -8.82
C ARG A 110 -9.70 17.76 -10.12
N SER A 111 -8.92 18.79 -10.47
CA SER A 111 -8.12 18.83 -11.70
C SER A 111 -6.62 18.90 -11.40
N ASN A 112 -6.08 17.82 -10.84
CA ASN A 112 -4.65 17.65 -10.59
C ASN A 112 -4.19 16.20 -10.83
N LEU A 113 -2.89 15.97 -10.77
CA LEU A 113 -2.31 14.67 -11.09
C LEU A 113 -2.82 13.53 -10.19
N LEU A 114 -2.97 13.74 -8.88
CA LEU A 114 -3.41 12.66 -7.98
C LEU A 114 -4.89 12.32 -8.20
N SER A 115 -5.74 13.31 -8.47
CA SER A 115 -7.12 13.05 -8.89
C SER A 115 -7.19 12.35 -10.26
N ASP A 116 -6.28 12.66 -11.19
CA ASP A 116 -6.21 11.96 -12.48
C ASP A 116 -5.79 10.49 -12.29
N VAL A 117 -4.83 10.20 -11.41
CA VAL A 117 -4.42 8.83 -11.05
C VAL A 117 -5.61 8.04 -10.49
N TRP A 118 -6.38 8.64 -9.58
CA TRP A 118 -7.56 7.97 -9.02
C TRP A 118 -8.67 7.78 -10.05
N ARG A 119 -8.92 8.77 -10.93
CA ARG A 119 -9.86 8.62 -12.04
C ARG A 119 -9.45 7.50 -13.01
N GLU A 120 -8.16 7.36 -13.29
CA GLU A 120 -7.65 6.26 -14.11
C GLU A 120 -7.85 4.91 -13.40
N TYR A 121 -7.47 4.81 -12.13
CA TYR A 121 -7.65 3.57 -11.35
C TYR A 121 -9.12 3.18 -11.17
N ALA A 122 -10.01 4.16 -11.06
CA ALA A 122 -11.45 3.94 -10.91
C ALA A 122 -12.12 3.28 -12.12
N LEU A 123 -11.44 3.15 -13.26
CA LEU A 123 -11.90 2.30 -14.36
C LEU A 123 -11.91 0.80 -13.95
N SER A 124 -11.08 0.42 -12.99
CA SER A 124 -11.07 -0.92 -12.40
C SER A 124 -12.14 -1.10 -11.31
N ASP A 125 -12.47 -0.02 -10.58
CA ASP A 125 -13.53 0.00 -9.58
C ASP A 125 -14.04 1.44 -9.38
N SER A 126 -15.25 1.73 -9.85
CA SER A 126 -15.80 3.10 -9.83
C SER A 126 -16.10 3.63 -8.42
N ARG A 127 -16.11 2.76 -7.41
CA ARG A 127 -16.40 3.14 -6.02
C ARG A 127 -15.42 4.15 -5.43
N TYR A 128 -14.22 4.23 -5.99
CA TYR A 128 -13.24 5.27 -5.68
C TYR A 128 -13.69 6.68 -6.09
N LEU A 129 -14.71 6.82 -6.95
CA LEU A 129 -15.29 8.12 -7.34
C LEU A 129 -16.68 8.37 -6.75
N THR A 130 -17.33 7.35 -6.19
CA THR A 130 -18.65 7.48 -5.55
C THR A 130 -18.58 7.50 -4.03
N SER A 131 -17.38 7.51 -3.44
CA SER A 131 -17.16 7.50 -1.98
C SER A 131 -17.86 6.31 -1.29
N ASP A 132 -17.74 5.12 -1.87
CA ASP A 132 -18.30 3.92 -1.26
C ASP A 132 -17.79 3.73 0.19
N PRO A 133 -18.67 3.47 1.17
CA PRO A 133 -18.27 3.36 2.56
C PRO A 133 -17.21 2.28 2.81
N PHE A 134 -17.31 1.12 2.16
CA PHE A 134 -16.33 0.06 2.35
C PHE A 134 -14.96 0.48 1.80
N THR A 135 -14.91 0.98 0.57
CA THR A 135 -13.66 1.45 -0.04
C THR A 135 -13.03 2.58 0.79
N VAL A 136 -13.80 3.60 1.18
CA VAL A 136 -13.29 4.72 1.98
C VAL A 136 -12.75 4.26 3.35
N ILE A 137 -13.47 3.38 4.05
CA ILE A 137 -13.05 2.90 5.38
C ILE A 137 -11.80 2.02 5.27
N MET A 138 -11.76 1.10 4.31
CA MET A 138 -10.61 0.24 4.10
C MET A 138 -9.36 1.07 3.80
N GLU A 139 -9.46 2.00 2.85
CA GLU A 139 -8.35 2.88 2.45
C GLU A 139 -7.93 3.82 3.59
N ALA A 140 -8.85 4.25 4.46
CA ALA A 140 -8.50 5.04 5.64
C ALA A 140 -7.66 4.23 6.64
N ILE A 141 -7.96 2.94 6.79
CA ILE A 141 -7.17 2.04 7.65
C ILE A 141 -5.78 1.84 7.05
N THR A 142 -5.66 1.54 5.74
CA THR A 142 -4.36 1.34 5.08
C THR A 142 -3.54 2.63 5.11
N ALA A 143 -4.14 3.78 4.80
CA ALA A 143 -3.46 5.08 4.80
C ALA A 143 -2.82 5.44 6.15
N VAL A 144 -3.42 5.01 7.26
CA VAL A 144 -2.90 5.26 8.61
C VAL A 144 -2.02 4.10 9.09
N PHE A 145 -2.59 2.90 9.18
CA PHE A 145 -1.95 1.74 9.80
C PHE A 145 -0.80 1.20 8.95
N ASP A 146 -1.03 0.95 7.66
CA ASP A 146 0.00 0.37 6.79
C ASP A 146 1.13 1.37 6.57
N THR A 147 0.84 2.68 6.50
CA THR A 147 1.87 3.72 6.52
C THR A 147 2.73 3.63 7.77
N ALA A 148 2.11 3.61 8.96
CA ALA A 148 2.83 3.59 10.23
C ALA A 148 3.71 2.33 10.35
N MET A 149 3.15 1.16 10.05
CA MET A 149 3.90 -0.10 10.13
C MET A 149 5.01 -0.16 9.08
N SER A 150 4.77 0.30 7.85
CA SER A 150 5.79 0.32 6.80
C SER A 150 6.97 1.25 7.16
N LEU A 151 6.70 2.42 7.74
CA LEU A 151 7.74 3.31 8.27
C LEU A 151 8.54 2.63 9.40
N LEU A 152 7.87 1.94 10.32
CA LEU A 152 8.53 1.19 11.39
C LEU A 152 9.40 0.06 10.85
N VAL A 153 9.01 -0.62 9.77
CA VAL A 153 9.86 -1.63 9.11
C VAL A 153 11.13 -0.99 8.56
N VAL A 154 11.01 0.08 7.76
CA VAL A 154 12.18 0.77 7.16
C VAL A 154 13.10 1.32 8.24
N TYR A 155 12.54 1.95 9.28
CA TYR A 155 13.30 2.46 10.41
C TYR A 155 13.96 1.32 11.20
N GLY A 156 13.23 0.24 11.48
CA GLY A 156 13.74 -0.89 12.24
C GLY A 156 14.87 -1.61 11.53
N ILE A 157 14.80 -1.78 10.20
CA ILE A 157 15.90 -2.29 9.38
C ILE A 157 17.11 -1.35 9.47
N SER A 158 16.89 -0.03 9.32
CA SER A 158 17.95 0.97 9.32
C SER A 158 18.70 1.05 10.65
N ASN A 159 18.02 0.76 11.75
CA ASN A 159 18.57 0.82 13.11
C ASN A 159 18.88 -0.56 13.72
N ASN A 160 18.81 -1.63 12.92
CA ASN A 160 19.05 -3.01 13.38
C ASN A 160 18.18 -3.40 14.60
N SER A 161 16.91 -3.01 14.58
CA SER A 161 15.96 -3.26 15.66
C SER A 161 15.06 -4.47 15.37
N SER A 162 14.81 -5.30 16.39
CA SER A 162 13.99 -6.52 16.27
C SER A 162 12.50 -6.24 16.07
N PHE A 163 11.98 -5.09 16.52
CA PHE A 163 10.57 -4.75 16.34
C PHE A 163 10.18 -4.65 14.87
N ARG A 164 11.15 -4.49 13.96
CA ARG A 164 10.92 -4.50 12.51
C ARG A 164 10.11 -5.72 12.08
N HIS A 165 10.34 -6.89 12.70
CA HIS A 165 9.70 -8.14 12.30
C HIS A 165 8.24 -8.17 12.73
N ILE A 166 7.93 -7.58 13.89
CA ILE A 166 6.56 -7.42 14.36
C ILE A 166 5.82 -6.46 13.44
N ALA A 167 6.39 -5.27 13.18
CA ALA A 167 5.81 -4.29 12.26
C ALA A 167 5.60 -4.88 10.85
N GLN A 168 6.56 -5.67 10.36
CA GLN A 168 6.49 -6.33 9.07
C GLN A 168 5.35 -7.36 9.01
N ILE A 169 5.21 -8.21 10.04
CA ILE A 169 4.10 -9.16 10.13
C ILE A 169 2.76 -8.44 10.20
N CYS A 170 2.64 -7.42 11.04
CA CYS A 170 1.42 -6.64 11.21
C CYS A 170 0.99 -5.97 9.90
N CYS A 171 1.92 -5.26 9.22
CA CYS A 171 1.65 -4.63 7.93
C CYS A 171 1.25 -5.66 6.87
N SER A 172 2.05 -6.73 6.73
CA SER A 172 1.79 -7.75 5.72
C SER A 172 0.46 -8.48 5.92
N LEU A 173 0.08 -8.75 7.17
CA LEU A 173 -1.21 -9.36 7.46
C LEU A 173 -2.38 -8.41 7.18
N ALA A 174 -2.25 -7.13 7.54
CA ALA A 174 -3.26 -6.10 7.27
C ALA A 174 -3.47 -5.91 5.76
N GLN A 175 -2.39 -5.78 4.99
CA GLN A 175 -2.42 -5.69 3.53
C GLN A 175 -3.11 -6.90 2.89
N LEU A 176 -2.74 -8.12 3.31
CA LEU A 176 -3.34 -9.34 2.79
C LEU A 176 -4.84 -9.43 3.16
N TYR A 177 -5.19 -9.12 4.40
CA TYR A 177 -6.57 -9.17 4.87
C TYR A 177 -7.44 -8.15 4.14
N GLY A 178 -7.02 -6.89 4.07
CA GLY A 178 -7.72 -5.83 3.35
C GLY A 178 -7.93 -6.17 1.88
N ASN A 179 -6.87 -6.62 1.20
CA ASN A 179 -6.94 -6.96 -0.21
C ASN A 179 -7.83 -8.20 -0.48
N VAL A 180 -7.79 -9.22 0.37
CA VAL A 180 -8.70 -10.37 0.26
C VAL A 180 -10.15 -9.92 0.43
N ILE A 181 -10.45 -9.06 1.39
CA ILE A 181 -11.81 -8.51 1.54
C ILE A 181 -12.18 -7.70 0.29
N TYR A 182 -11.33 -6.80 -0.19
CA TYR A 182 -11.59 -6.00 -1.38
C TYR A 182 -11.92 -6.85 -2.63
N LEU A 183 -11.08 -7.85 -2.91
CA LEU A 183 -11.26 -8.75 -4.06
C LEU A 183 -12.52 -9.61 -3.92
N THR A 184 -12.79 -10.12 -2.71
CA THR A 184 -13.98 -10.95 -2.48
C THR A 184 -15.26 -10.13 -2.50
N THR A 185 -15.28 -8.91 -1.95
CA THR A 185 -16.42 -7.99 -2.08
C THR A 185 -16.77 -7.75 -3.54
N ASN A 186 -15.78 -7.42 -4.38
CA ASN A 186 -15.97 -7.27 -5.82
C ASN A 186 -16.55 -8.53 -6.48
N TYR A 187 -16.03 -9.71 -6.11
CA TYR A 187 -16.55 -10.98 -6.60
C TYR A 187 -18.02 -11.21 -6.21
N PHE A 188 -18.40 -10.97 -4.95
CA PHE A 188 -19.77 -11.11 -4.47
C PHE A 188 -20.75 -10.09 -5.08
N GLU A 189 -20.23 -8.93 -5.49
CA GLU A 189 -20.98 -7.93 -6.24
C GLU A 189 -20.97 -8.17 -7.75
N ASN A 190 -20.46 -9.32 -8.20
CA ASN A 190 -20.35 -9.71 -9.61
C ASN A 190 -19.59 -8.67 -10.46
N PHE A 191 -18.58 -8.03 -9.87
CA PHE A 191 -17.77 -6.98 -10.51
C PHE A 191 -18.59 -5.84 -11.11
N LYS A 192 -19.74 -5.51 -10.50
CA LYS A 192 -20.69 -4.48 -10.96
C LYS A 192 -20.04 -3.12 -11.22
N PHE A 193 -18.99 -2.78 -10.47
CA PHE A 193 -18.33 -1.47 -10.50
C PHE A 193 -17.10 -1.43 -11.41
N THR A 194 -16.72 -2.55 -12.02
CA THR A 194 -15.55 -2.67 -12.89
C THR A 194 -15.94 -2.43 -14.34
N HIS A 195 -15.12 -1.68 -15.07
CA HIS A 195 -15.32 -1.49 -16.50
C HIS A 195 -15.24 -2.84 -17.26
N PRO A 196 -16.14 -3.12 -18.22
CA PRO A 196 -16.22 -4.43 -18.89
C PRO A 196 -15.07 -4.74 -19.85
N ASP A 197 -14.25 -3.74 -20.20
CA ASP A 197 -13.03 -3.95 -20.97
C ASP A 197 -12.06 -4.84 -20.15
N PRO A 198 -11.63 -6.00 -20.69
CA PRO A 198 -10.73 -6.92 -20.01
C PRO A 198 -9.43 -6.28 -19.52
N TYR A 199 -8.96 -5.20 -20.15
CA TYR A 199 -7.76 -4.50 -19.73
C TYR A 199 -7.88 -3.96 -18.30
N TYR A 200 -8.98 -3.29 -17.95
CA TYR A 200 -9.16 -2.74 -16.60
C TYR A 200 -9.36 -3.82 -15.56
N PHE A 201 -9.98 -4.93 -15.92
CA PHE A 201 -10.10 -6.08 -15.02
C PHE A 201 -8.74 -6.79 -14.81
N TRP A 202 -8.08 -7.24 -15.87
CA TRP A 202 -6.88 -8.06 -15.70
C TRP A 202 -5.65 -7.27 -15.28
N PHE A 203 -5.44 -6.08 -15.84
CA PHE A 203 -4.26 -5.29 -15.53
C PHE A 203 -4.46 -4.48 -14.25
N TYR A 204 -5.46 -3.60 -14.20
CA TYR A 204 -5.65 -2.74 -13.04
C TYR A 204 -6.21 -3.47 -11.83
N PHE A 205 -7.26 -4.28 -12.01
CA PHE A 205 -7.88 -4.96 -10.89
C PHE A 205 -7.05 -6.17 -10.43
N VAL A 206 -6.73 -7.14 -11.29
CA VAL A 206 -6.05 -8.38 -10.85
C VAL A 206 -4.55 -8.18 -10.66
N PHE A 207 -3.83 -7.71 -11.69
CA PHE A 207 -2.36 -7.67 -11.66
C PHE A 207 -1.83 -6.67 -10.63
N MET A 208 -2.35 -5.44 -10.57
CA MET A 208 -1.87 -4.46 -9.57
C MET A 208 -2.13 -4.93 -8.15
N ASN A 209 -3.33 -5.44 -7.83
CA ASN A 209 -3.64 -5.95 -6.50
C ASN A 209 -2.82 -7.20 -6.12
N SER A 210 -2.30 -7.96 -7.09
CA SER A 210 -1.49 -9.15 -6.81
C SER A 210 -0.20 -8.85 -6.04
N PHE A 211 0.36 -7.64 -6.16
CA PHE A 211 1.54 -7.23 -5.38
C PHE A 211 1.26 -7.21 -3.88
N TRP A 212 0.07 -6.75 -3.48
CA TRP A 212 -0.44 -6.78 -2.09
C TRP A 212 -0.93 -8.17 -1.65
N ILE A 213 -0.68 -9.21 -2.45
CA ILE A 213 -0.83 -10.62 -2.04
C ILE A 213 0.55 -11.24 -1.90
N PHE A 214 1.33 -11.27 -2.98
CA PHE A 214 2.57 -12.04 -3.04
C PHE A 214 3.67 -11.49 -2.13
N PHE A 215 3.89 -10.18 -2.12
CA PHE A 215 4.94 -9.60 -1.30
C PHE A 215 4.59 -9.63 0.20
N PRO A 216 3.36 -9.29 0.63
CA PRO A 216 2.95 -9.48 2.01
C PRO A 216 3.09 -10.92 2.49
N ILE A 217 2.69 -11.92 1.70
CA ILE A 217 2.89 -13.34 2.05
C ILE A 217 4.36 -13.65 2.29
N TYR A 218 5.24 -13.24 1.36
CA TYR A 218 6.68 -13.43 1.50
C TYR A 218 7.23 -12.79 2.79
N PHE A 219 6.88 -11.53 3.04
CA PHE A 219 7.39 -10.78 4.19
C PHE A 219 6.82 -11.28 5.52
N PHE A 220 5.57 -11.73 5.54
CA PHE A 220 4.94 -12.37 6.70
C PHE A 220 5.73 -13.62 7.10
N PHE A 221 5.90 -14.58 6.19
CA PHE A 221 6.59 -15.83 6.49
C PHE A 221 8.08 -15.62 6.78
N SER A 222 8.73 -14.70 6.07
CA SER A 222 10.13 -14.34 6.34
C SER A 222 10.33 -13.82 7.76
N SER A 223 9.50 -12.89 8.23
CA SER A 223 9.59 -12.39 9.60
C SER A 223 9.12 -13.40 10.64
N TRP A 224 8.09 -14.18 10.33
CA TRP A 224 7.62 -15.25 11.20
C TRP A 224 8.73 -16.27 11.49
N TYR A 225 9.43 -16.70 10.45
CA TYR A 225 10.55 -17.64 10.57
C TYR A 225 11.67 -17.07 11.44
N GLN A 226 12.06 -15.81 11.22
CA GLN A 226 13.13 -15.17 11.99
C GLN A 226 12.77 -14.99 13.47
N LEU A 227 11.52 -14.60 13.77
CA LEU A 227 11.05 -14.52 15.15
C LEU A 227 10.99 -15.89 15.81
N SER A 228 10.45 -16.90 15.12
CA SER A 228 10.34 -18.27 15.64
C SER A 228 11.71 -18.86 15.98
N ASN A 229 12.70 -18.67 15.11
CA ASN A 229 14.07 -19.11 15.36
C ASN A 229 14.70 -18.37 16.55
N SER A 230 14.49 -17.05 16.64
CA SER A 230 15.02 -16.24 17.74
C SER A 230 14.44 -16.68 19.08
N VAL A 231 13.13 -16.95 19.14
CA VAL A 231 12.44 -17.48 20.33
C VAL A 231 12.94 -18.89 20.66
N SER A 232 13.11 -19.77 19.67
CA SER A 232 13.65 -21.11 19.87
C SER A 232 15.05 -21.09 20.49
N ILE A 233 15.97 -20.26 19.96
CA ILE A 233 17.31 -20.07 20.51
C ILE A 233 17.24 -19.55 21.95
N SER A 234 16.40 -18.53 22.20
CA SER A 234 16.22 -17.98 23.54
C SER A 234 15.71 -19.03 24.52
N ASN A 235 14.72 -19.84 24.13
CA ASN A 235 14.21 -20.95 24.94
C ASN A 235 15.30 -21.99 25.22
N HIS A 236 16.09 -22.37 24.22
CA HIS A 236 17.22 -23.28 24.42
C HIS A 236 18.19 -22.72 25.47
N VAL A 237 18.57 -21.45 25.41
CA VAL A 237 19.47 -20.85 26.40
C VAL A 237 18.86 -20.84 27.80
N VAL A 238 17.57 -20.48 27.93
CA VAL A 238 16.89 -20.37 29.23
C VAL A 238 16.68 -21.75 29.89
N TYR A 239 16.27 -22.76 29.12
CA TYR A 239 15.91 -24.07 29.66
C TYR A 239 17.07 -25.08 29.69
N SER A 240 18.23 -24.74 29.10
CA SER A 240 19.46 -25.54 29.24
C SER A 240 20.18 -25.22 30.55
N SER A 241 19.65 -25.67 31.70
CA SER A 241 20.44 -25.65 32.95
C SER A 241 21.63 -26.60 32.86
N PRO A 242 22.82 -26.24 33.40
CA PRO A 242 23.93 -27.18 33.51
C PRO A 242 23.53 -28.31 34.46
N LYS A 243 23.59 -29.56 34.01
CA LYS A 243 23.53 -30.71 34.93
C LYS A 243 24.60 -30.49 35.98
N ASN A 244 24.19 -30.36 37.25
CA ASN A 244 25.07 -30.37 38.41
C ASN A 244 26.18 -31.41 38.17
N LYS A 245 27.43 -30.95 38.08
CA LYS A 245 28.59 -31.82 38.20
C LYS A 245 28.44 -32.51 39.55
N LYS A 246 28.06 -33.79 39.55
CA LYS A 246 28.24 -34.64 40.73
C LYS A 246 29.73 -34.60 41.04
N SER A 247 30.10 -33.91 42.11
CA SER A 247 31.40 -34.06 42.75
C SER A 247 31.53 -35.52 43.18
N ILE A 248 32.45 -36.24 42.54
CA ILE A 248 33.01 -37.49 43.06
C ILE A 248 34.16 -37.10 43.98
#